data_AF-A0A3M1EIR2-F1
#
_entry.id   AF-A0A3M1EIR2-F1
#
_cell.length_a   1.000
_cell.length_b   1.000
_cell.length_c   1.000
_cell.angle_alpha   90.00
_cell.angle_beta   90.00
_cell.angle_gamma   90.00
#
_symmetry.space_group_name_H-M   'P 1'
#
loop_
_entity.id
_entity.type
_entity.pdbx_description
1 polymer ?
#
loop_
_entity_poly.entity_id
_entity_poly.type
_entity_poly.pdbx_seq_one_letter_code
_entity_poly.pdbx_strand_id
1 'polypeptide(L)'
;MLMLHPITWLVWLTAASIAALSTRNPLYLVIIMLAAAAVRVTWRGQSPTALAWGILIRLGLMLWSVTALFDALVAHQGVTILFNLPAGWPLVGGPITLESLLYGLISGLALTTLLITFATFNSSVSHHRLMRFTPAFLRQAGLIVSIALVFVPQMTAALQDIRRAQRLRGHRFRGVRDLMPLLVPLLGNALERAIGLAEA
;
A
#
# COMPACT_ATOMS: atom_id res chain seq x y z
N MET A 1 23.13 -13.86 -5.42
CA MET A 1 21.72 -13.41 -5.35
C MET A 1 21.24 -13.18 -6.77
N LEU A 2 20.34 -14.02 -7.29
CA LEU A 2 19.79 -13.86 -8.64
C LEU A 2 19.14 -12.47 -8.75
N MET A 3 19.63 -11.61 -9.63
CA MET A 3 19.01 -10.30 -9.87
C MET A 3 17.95 -10.50 -10.94
N LEU A 4 16.73 -10.87 -10.54
CA LEU A 4 15.61 -11.00 -11.47
C LEU A 4 15.25 -9.63 -12.07
N HIS A 5 14.91 -9.63 -13.36
CA HIS A 5 14.51 -8.44 -14.09
C HIS A 5 13.19 -7.87 -13.51
N PRO A 6 13.01 -6.53 -13.41
CA PRO A 6 11.79 -5.95 -12.86
C PRO A 6 10.51 -6.37 -13.59
N ILE A 7 10.60 -6.61 -14.90
CA ILE A 7 9.49 -7.12 -15.71
C ILE A 7 9.02 -8.49 -15.21
N THR A 8 9.93 -9.37 -14.79
CA THR A 8 9.58 -10.69 -14.25
C THR A 8 8.73 -10.56 -12.99
N TRP A 9 9.05 -9.62 -12.11
CA TRP A 9 8.24 -9.32 -10.93
C TRP A 9 6.88 -8.74 -11.29
N LEU A 10 6.81 -7.92 -12.33
CA LEU A 10 5.56 -7.33 -12.81
C LEU A 10 4.65 -8.40 -13.41
N VAL A 11 5.20 -9.29 -14.24
CA VAL A 11 4.50 -10.46 -14.79
C VAL A 11 4.04 -11.40 -13.68
N TRP A 12 4.86 -11.63 -12.65
CA TRP A 12 4.47 -12.42 -11.49
C TRP A 12 3.31 -11.79 -10.73
N LEU A 13 3.36 -10.48 -10.48
CA LEU A 13 2.31 -9.73 -9.80
C LEU A 13 0.99 -9.79 -10.59
N THR A 14 1.03 -9.56 -11.90
CA THR A 14 -0.18 -9.58 -12.74
C THR A 14 -0.76 -10.99 -12.82
N ALA A 15 0.05 -12.01 -13.03
CA ALA A 15 -0.39 -13.40 -13.06
C ALA A 15 -1.04 -13.83 -11.72
N ALA A 16 -0.39 -13.53 -10.60
CA ALA A 16 -0.93 -13.84 -9.26
C ALA A 16 -2.21 -13.06 -8.96
N SER A 17 -2.30 -11.80 -9.38
CA SER A 17 -3.51 -10.98 -9.22
C SER A 17 -4.67 -11.55 -10.03
N ILE A 18 -4.45 -11.86 -11.32
CA ILE A 18 -5.48 -12.44 -12.20
C ILE A 18 -5.97 -13.78 -11.62
N ALA A 19 -5.05 -14.63 -11.15
CA ALA A 19 -5.42 -15.91 -10.54
C ALA A 19 -6.28 -15.73 -9.28
N ALA A 20 -5.94 -14.77 -8.42
CA ALA A 20 -6.71 -14.44 -7.23
C ALA A 20 -8.09 -13.84 -7.53
N LEU A 21 -8.21 -13.04 -8.60
CA LEU A 21 -9.46 -12.42 -9.05
C LEU A 21 -10.38 -13.41 -9.78
N SER A 22 -9.81 -14.38 -10.49
CA SER A 22 -10.57 -15.36 -11.28
C SER A 22 -11.11 -16.52 -10.43
N THR A 23 -10.59 -16.73 -9.22
CA THR A 23 -10.90 -17.92 -8.41
C THR A 23 -11.66 -17.55 -7.15
N ARG A 24 -12.81 -18.21 -6.93
CA ARG A 24 -13.58 -18.16 -5.68
C ARG A 24 -13.31 -19.37 -4.76
N ASN A 25 -12.50 -20.32 -5.20
CA ASN A 25 -12.17 -21.51 -4.43
C ASN A 25 -11.08 -21.19 -3.39
N PRO A 26 -11.35 -21.38 -2.08
CA PRO A 26 -10.44 -20.98 -1.01
C PRO A 26 -9.09 -21.68 -1.05
N LEU A 27 -9.02 -22.92 -1.57
CA LEU A 27 -7.76 -23.67 -1.64
C LEU A 27 -6.73 -22.96 -2.52
N TYR A 28 -7.15 -22.47 -3.69
CA TYR A 28 -6.25 -21.76 -4.60
C TYR A 28 -5.79 -20.43 -4.02
N LEU A 29 -6.66 -19.70 -3.32
CA LEU A 29 -6.30 -18.45 -2.65
C LEU A 29 -5.23 -18.67 -1.57
N VAL A 30 -5.40 -19.71 -0.75
CA VAL A 30 -4.40 -20.09 0.27
C VAL A 30 -3.08 -20.48 -0.39
N ILE A 31 -3.10 -21.23 -1.49
CA ILE A 31 -1.88 -21.61 -2.23
C ILE A 31 -1.14 -20.38 -2.75
N ILE A 32 -1.85 -19.42 -3.34
CA ILE A 32 -1.26 -18.15 -3.83
C ILE A 32 -0.64 -17.39 -2.65
N MET A 33 -1.34 -17.32 -1.51
CA MET A 33 -0.86 -16.65 -0.31
C MET A 33 0.41 -17.30 0.26
N LEU A 34 0.45 -18.63 0.30
CA LEU A 34 1.63 -19.40 0.70
C LEU A 34 2.79 -19.22 -0.29
N ALA A 35 2.52 -19.20 -1.59
CA ALA A 35 3.53 -18.93 -2.61
C ALA A 35 4.13 -17.53 -2.44
N ALA A 36 3.31 -16.50 -2.21
CA ALA A 36 3.77 -15.15 -1.92
C ALA A 36 4.62 -15.09 -0.62
N ALA A 37 4.20 -15.78 0.43
CA ALA A 37 4.96 -15.90 1.66
C ALA A 37 6.32 -16.61 1.46
N ALA A 38 6.34 -17.71 0.69
CA ALA A 38 7.56 -18.43 0.36
C ALA A 38 8.54 -17.57 -0.45
N VAL A 39 8.02 -16.81 -1.42
CA VAL A 39 8.80 -15.82 -2.18
C VAL A 39 9.40 -14.77 -1.23
N ARG A 40 8.63 -14.27 -0.26
CA ARG A 40 9.15 -13.31 0.72
C ARG A 40 10.27 -13.88 1.59
N VAL A 41 10.14 -15.13 2.04
CA VAL A 41 11.15 -15.80 2.88
C VAL A 41 12.44 -16.04 2.10
N THR A 42 12.33 -16.45 0.85
CA THR A 42 13.48 -16.71 -0.04
C THR A 42 14.16 -15.41 -0.50
N TRP A 43 13.38 -14.34 -0.72
CA TRP A 43 13.85 -13.01 -1.14
C TRP A 43 13.87 -12.00 0.02
N ARG A 44 14.43 -12.39 1.17
CA ARG A 44 14.71 -11.45 2.28
C ARG A 44 15.80 -10.43 1.87
N GLY A 45 15.43 -9.47 1.02
CA GLY A 45 16.20 -8.25 0.83
C GLY A 45 16.18 -7.45 2.13
N GLN A 46 17.36 -6.99 2.57
CA GLN A 46 17.59 -6.16 3.77
C GLN A 46 17.02 -4.73 3.61
N SER A 47 15.87 -4.61 2.96
CA SER A 47 15.21 -3.34 2.68
C SER A 47 14.44 -2.86 3.92
N PRO A 48 14.52 -1.56 4.30
CA PRO A 48 13.72 -0.95 5.37
C PRO A 48 12.19 -1.14 5.21
N THR A 49 11.72 -1.55 4.03
CA THR A 49 10.31 -1.86 3.74
C THR A 49 9.77 -3.11 4.43
N ALA A 50 10.57 -3.84 5.22
CA ALA A 50 10.09 -4.95 6.05
C ALA A 50 8.96 -4.54 7.01
N LEU A 51 8.98 -3.29 7.52
CA LEU A 51 7.92 -2.73 8.36
C LEU A 51 6.59 -2.57 7.61
N ALA A 52 6.64 -2.23 6.32
CA ALA A 52 5.45 -2.07 5.50
C ALA A 52 4.73 -3.42 5.30
N TRP A 53 5.47 -4.53 5.16
CA TRP A 53 4.87 -5.85 4.96
C TRP A 53 4.04 -6.31 6.16
N GLY A 54 4.54 -6.10 7.39
CA GLY A 54 3.79 -6.42 8.60
C GLY A 54 2.51 -5.59 8.77
N ILE A 55 2.56 -4.31 8.37
CA ILE A 55 1.38 -3.43 8.35
C ILE A 55 0.37 -3.95 7.32
N LEU A 56 0.82 -4.29 6.12
CA LEU A 56 -0.07 -4.81 5.07
C LEU A 56 -0.74 -6.12 5.49
N ILE A 57 -0.03 -7.06 6.13
CA ILE A 57 -0.66 -8.29 6.64
C ILE A 57 -1.73 -7.98 7.70
N ARG A 58 -1.43 -7.10 8.66
CA ARG A 58 -2.43 -6.69 9.65
C ARG A 58 -3.66 -6.07 9.00
N LEU A 59 -3.44 -5.25 7.97
CA LEU A 59 -4.51 -4.61 7.20
C LEU A 59 -5.31 -5.64 6.38
N GLY A 60 -4.65 -6.64 5.80
CA GLY A 60 -5.31 -7.77 5.13
C GLY A 60 -6.17 -8.59 6.08
N LEU A 61 -5.63 -8.94 7.26
CA LEU A 61 -6.38 -9.70 8.28
C LEU A 61 -7.58 -8.90 8.82
N MET A 62 -7.41 -7.59 9.00
CA MET A 62 -8.49 -6.68 9.36
C MET A 62 -9.56 -6.66 8.28
N LEU A 63 -9.18 -6.49 7.00
CA LEU A 63 -10.12 -6.50 5.87
C LEU A 63 -10.86 -7.84 5.76
N TRP A 64 -10.17 -8.96 5.95
CA TRP A 64 -10.79 -10.29 5.96
C TRP A 64 -11.86 -10.42 7.04
N SER A 65 -11.56 -9.94 8.25
CA SER A 65 -12.50 -9.97 9.38
C SER A 65 -13.70 -9.04 9.14
N VAL A 66 -13.44 -7.83 8.64
CA VAL A 66 -14.49 -6.84 8.35
C VAL A 66 -15.40 -7.31 7.22
N THR A 67 -14.86 -7.91 6.16
CA THR A 67 -15.66 -8.43 5.04
C THR A 67 -16.50 -9.63 5.45
N ALA A 68 -15.94 -10.55 6.24
CA ALA A 68 -16.71 -11.64 6.82
C ALA A 68 -17.87 -11.15 7.69
N LEU A 69 -17.62 -10.15 8.54
CA LEU A 69 -18.65 -9.57 9.40
C LEU A 69 -19.70 -8.80 8.58
N PHE A 70 -19.26 -8.02 7.60
CA PHE A 70 -20.16 -7.24 6.73
C PHE A 70 -21.09 -8.15 5.93
N ASP A 71 -20.56 -9.17 5.27
CA ASP A 71 -21.39 -10.12 4.52
C ASP A 71 -22.30 -10.92 5.46
N ALA A 72 -21.86 -11.28 6.66
CA ALA A 72 -22.71 -11.96 7.65
C ALA A 72 -23.90 -11.10 8.12
N LEU A 73 -23.71 -9.78 8.23
CA LEU A 73 -24.75 -8.83 8.67
C LEU A 73 -25.69 -8.40 7.53
N VAL A 74 -25.19 -8.37 6.29
CA VAL A 74 -25.93 -7.83 5.13
C VAL A 74 -26.57 -8.94 4.30
N ALA A 75 -25.87 -10.05 4.10
CA ALA A 75 -26.40 -11.18 3.34
C ALA A 75 -27.23 -12.09 4.24
N HIS A 76 -28.55 -11.96 4.12
CA HIS A 76 -29.54 -12.77 4.83
C HIS A 76 -29.87 -14.07 4.07
N GLN A 77 -28.94 -14.57 3.28
CA GLN A 77 -29.13 -15.74 2.42
C GLN A 77 -28.49 -16.97 3.08
N GLY A 78 -29.30 -17.99 3.38
CA GLY A 78 -28.84 -19.24 3.99
C GLY A 78 -29.94 -19.96 4.75
N VAL A 79 -29.73 -21.25 5.02
CA VAL A 79 -30.70 -22.09 5.74
C VAL A 79 -30.28 -22.23 7.21
N THR A 80 -28.98 -22.17 7.49
CA THR A 80 -28.43 -22.39 8.83
C THR A 80 -28.25 -21.08 9.58
N ILE A 81 -29.18 -20.78 10.50
CA ILE A 81 -29.16 -19.54 11.28
C ILE A 81 -28.24 -19.70 12.49
N LEU A 82 -27.25 -18.80 12.64
CA LEU A 82 -26.37 -18.74 13.81
C LEU A 82 -26.94 -17.80 14.88
N PHE A 83 -27.34 -16.61 14.47
CA PHE A 83 -27.89 -15.58 15.35
C PHE A 83 -29.05 -14.89 14.65
N ASN A 84 -30.11 -14.56 15.38
CA ASN A 84 -31.23 -13.80 14.84
C ASN A 84 -31.24 -12.41 15.48
N LEU A 85 -30.90 -11.38 14.72
CA LEU A 85 -30.94 -10.00 15.21
C LEU A 85 -32.36 -9.44 15.09
N PRO A 86 -32.79 -8.56 16.02
CA PRO A 86 -34.10 -7.93 15.94
C PRO A 86 -34.29 -7.18 14.63
N ALA A 87 -35.41 -7.42 13.94
CA ALA A 87 -35.75 -6.83 12.64
C ALA A 87 -35.94 -5.29 12.65
N GLY A 88 -35.85 -4.65 13.83
CA GLY A 88 -36.00 -3.20 13.98
C GLY A 88 -34.76 -2.37 13.60
N TRP A 89 -33.63 -3.00 13.26
CA TRP A 89 -32.42 -2.28 12.83
C TRP A 89 -32.35 -2.15 11.31
N PRO A 90 -32.33 -0.93 10.75
CA PRO A 90 -32.14 -0.73 9.32
C PRO A 90 -30.75 -1.24 8.89
N LEU A 91 -30.71 -2.03 7.81
CA LEU A 91 -29.54 -2.70 7.22
C LEU A 91 -28.92 -3.89 7.98
N VAL A 92 -29.14 -4.04 9.29
CA VAL A 92 -28.46 -5.07 10.13
C VAL A 92 -29.45 -6.04 10.81
N GLY A 93 -30.75 -5.79 10.68
CA GLY A 93 -31.79 -6.64 11.25
C GLY A 93 -32.07 -7.88 10.41
N GLY A 94 -31.98 -9.05 11.01
CA GLY A 94 -32.34 -10.33 10.41
C GLY A 94 -31.48 -11.51 10.87
N PRO A 95 -31.70 -12.71 10.30
CA PRO A 95 -30.91 -13.90 10.62
C PRO A 95 -29.51 -13.83 10.00
N ILE A 96 -28.48 -13.89 10.85
CA ILE A 96 -27.10 -14.14 10.46
C ILE A 96 -26.97 -15.63 10.16
N THR A 97 -26.66 -15.97 8.91
CA THR A 97 -26.53 -17.35 8.45
C THR A 97 -25.07 -17.80 8.41
N LEU A 98 -24.84 -19.11 8.52
CA LEU A 98 -23.50 -19.68 8.39
C LEU A 98 -22.95 -19.49 6.96
N GLU A 99 -23.84 -19.58 5.98
CA GLU A 99 -23.54 -19.48 4.56
C GLU A 99 -23.06 -18.08 4.18
N SER A 100 -23.66 -17.02 4.74
CA SER A 100 -23.22 -15.64 4.52
C SER A 100 -21.87 -15.35 5.14
N LEU A 101 -21.61 -15.88 6.35
CA LEU A 101 -20.31 -15.81 6.99
C LEU A 101 -19.23 -16.51 6.15
N LEU A 102 -19.49 -17.74 5.68
CA LEU A 102 -18.57 -18.47 4.81
C LEU A 102 -18.29 -17.72 3.50
N TYR A 103 -19.32 -17.14 2.89
CA TYR A 103 -19.17 -16.36 1.67
C TYR A 103 -18.31 -15.11 1.90
N GLY A 104 -18.51 -14.42 3.03
CA GLY A 104 -17.69 -13.29 3.44
C GLY A 104 -16.25 -13.66 3.74
N LEU A 105 -16.02 -14.80 4.40
CA LEU A 105 -14.67 -15.32 4.62
C LEU A 105 -13.96 -15.62 3.31
N ILE A 106 -14.63 -16.21 2.32
CA ILE A 106 -14.06 -16.49 1.00
C ILE A 106 -13.77 -15.18 0.24
N SER A 107 -14.71 -14.23 0.26
CA SER A 107 -14.55 -12.94 -0.43
C SER A 107 -13.42 -12.11 0.18
N GLY A 108 -13.34 -12.05 1.51
CA GLY A 108 -12.25 -11.38 2.21
C GLY A 108 -10.89 -12.06 2.01
N LEU A 109 -10.87 -13.39 1.86
CA LEU A 109 -9.64 -14.14 1.58
C LEU A 109 -9.04 -13.72 0.23
N ALA A 110 -9.88 -13.48 -0.79
CA ALA A 110 -9.42 -13.00 -2.09
C ALA A 110 -8.75 -11.61 -1.99
N LEU A 111 -9.38 -10.68 -1.27
CA LEU A 111 -8.82 -9.34 -1.03
C LEU A 111 -7.49 -9.39 -0.26
N THR A 112 -7.42 -10.24 0.76
CA THR A 112 -6.22 -10.45 1.57
C THR A 112 -5.08 -11.02 0.73
N THR A 113 -5.39 -12.00 -0.12
CA THR A 113 -4.43 -12.63 -1.05
C THR A 113 -3.86 -11.60 -2.01
N LEU A 114 -4.71 -10.75 -2.59
CA LEU A 114 -4.29 -9.66 -3.46
C LEU A 114 -3.34 -8.73 -2.72
N LEU A 115 -3.73 -8.29 -1.53
CA LEU A 115 -2.94 -7.37 -0.71
C LEU A 115 -1.58 -7.93 -0.31
N ILE A 116 -1.48 -9.22 0.05
CA ILE A 116 -0.22 -9.90 0.37
C ILE A 116 0.67 -10.04 -0.88
N THR A 117 0.07 -10.30 -2.04
CA THR A 117 0.81 -10.37 -3.32
C THR A 117 1.45 -9.01 -3.63
N PHE A 118 0.69 -7.92 -3.49
CA PHE A 118 1.20 -6.55 -3.64
C PHE A 118 2.25 -6.20 -2.59
N ALA A 119 2.06 -6.62 -1.34
CA ALA A 119 3.04 -6.41 -0.27
C ALA A 119 4.38 -7.09 -0.61
N THR A 120 4.31 -8.31 -1.12
CA THR A 120 5.47 -9.12 -1.49
C THR A 120 6.20 -8.48 -2.67
N PHE A 121 5.48 -8.03 -3.70
CA PHE A 121 6.04 -7.28 -4.82
C PHE A 121 6.75 -5.99 -4.37
N ASN A 122 6.07 -5.16 -3.59
CA ASN A 122 6.63 -3.89 -3.09
C ASN A 122 7.88 -4.10 -2.21
N SER A 123 7.94 -5.21 -1.48
CA SER A 123 9.12 -5.56 -0.69
C SER A 123 10.29 -6.07 -1.53
N SER A 124 10.00 -6.67 -2.69
CA SER A 124 10.99 -7.33 -3.55
C SER A 124 11.59 -6.37 -4.59
N VAL A 125 10.83 -5.35 -5.00
CA VAL A 125 11.28 -4.35 -5.97
C VAL A 125 11.88 -3.15 -5.24
N SER A 126 13.22 -3.01 -5.31
CA SER A 126 13.90 -1.81 -4.82
C SER A 126 13.52 -0.59 -5.66
N HIS A 127 12.93 0.44 -5.05
CA HIS A 127 12.43 1.66 -5.71
C HIS A 127 13.42 2.35 -6.66
N HIS A 128 14.73 2.22 -6.44
CA HIS A 128 15.77 2.77 -7.32
C HIS A 128 15.88 2.08 -8.69
N ARG A 129 15.36 0.84 -8.84
CA ARG A 129 15.40 0.09 -10.11
C ARG A 129 14.20 0.33 -11.01
N LEU A 130 13.05 0.74 -10.45
CA LEU A 130 11.86 1.10 -11.24
C LEU A 130 12.11 2.32 -12.12
N MET A 131 12.87 3.29 -11.63
CA MET A 131 13.18 4.49 -12.40
C MET A 131 14.18 4.25 -13.55
N ARG A 132 15.02 3.23 -13.41
CA ARG A 132 16.02 2.88 -14.43
C ARG A 132 15.45 2.12 -15.62
N PHE A 133 14.21 1.62 -15.54
CA PHE A 133 13.52 0.88 -16.59
C PHE A 133 12.28 1.60 -17.09
N THR A 134 12.41 2.91 -17.22
CA THR A 134 11.41 3.74 -17.87
C THR A 134 11.41 3.41 -19.37
N PRO A 135 10.30 2.89 -19.96
CA PRO A 135 10.20 2.57 -21.38
C PRO A 135 10.61 3.75 -22.27
N ALA A 136 11.03 3.50 -23.51
CA ALA A 136 11.44 4.54 -24.47
C ALA A 136 10.45 5.72 -24.57
N PHE A 137 9.15 5.44 -24.46
CA PHE A 137 8.07 6.44 -24.46
C PHE A 137 8.03 7.33 -23.20
N LEU A 138 8.50 6.82 -22.07
CA LEU A 138 8.51 7.53 -20.79
C LEU A 138 9.88 8.16 -20.47
N ARG A 139 10.90 8.08 -21.35
CA ARG A 139 12.26 8.60 -21.07
C ARG A 139 12.27 10.02 -20.52
N GLN A 140 11.42 10.89 -21.06
CA GLN A 140 11.30 12.27 -20.61
C GLN A 140 10.72 12.36 -19.19
N ALA A 141 9.69 11.56 -18.88
CA ALA A 141 9.16 11.43 -17.52
C ALA A 141 10.19 10.80 -16.56
N GLY A 142 10.93 9.79 -16.99
CA GLY A 142 11.99 9.15 -16.19
C GLY A 142 13.13 10.11 -15.87
N LEU A 143 13.51 10.97 -16.83
CA LEU A 143 14.51 12.01 -16.64
C LEU A 143 14.02 13.05 -15.62
N ILE A 144 12.80 13.55 -15.77
CA ILE A 144 12.15 14.48 -14.82
C ILE A 144 12.09 13.87 -13.41
N VAL A 145 11.65 12.62 -13.29
CA VAL A 145 11.54 11.92 -12.00
C VAL A 145 12.93 11.66 -11.39
N SER A 146 13.94 11.34 -12.19
CA SER A 146 15.31 11.14 -11.71
C SER A 146 15.91 12.43 -11.15
N ILE A 147 15.67 13.57 -11.82
CA ILE A 147 16.05 14.90 -11.34
C ILE A 147 15.29 15.21 -10.05
N ALA A 148 13.96 15.00 -10.04
CA ALA A 148 13.13 15.23 -8.86
C ALA A 148 13.58 14.39 -7.65
N LEU A 149 13.99 13.14 -7.86
CA LEU A 149 14.51 12.28 -6.80
C LEU A 149 15.77 12.82 -6.14
N VAL A 150 16.64 13.48 -6.90
CA VAL A 150 17.84 14.13 -6.35
C VAL A 150 17.47 15.33 -5.47
N PHE A 151 16.35 16.01 -5.78
CA PHE A 151 15.83 17.11 -4.98
C PHE A 151 15.16 16.65 -3.67
N VAL A 152 14.68 15.41 -3.58
CA VAL A 152 14.04 14.89 -2.34
C VAL A 152 14.96 14.98 -1.12
N PRO A 153 16.17 14.41 -1.09
CA PRO A 153 17.04 14.50 0.09
C PRO A 153 17.41 15.95 0.41
N GLN A 154 17.62 16.79 -0.62
CA GLN A 154 17.93 18.21 -0.44
C GLN A 154 16.77 18.98 0.21
N MET A 155 15.54 18.75 -0.25
CA MET A 155 14.32 19.31 0.34
C MET A 155 14.12 18.85 1.79
N THR A 156 14.43 17.58 2.10
CA THR A 156 14.32 17.09 3.49
C THR A 156 15.32 17.75 4.42
N ALA A 157 16.56 17.99 3.97
CA ALA A 157 17.57 18.71 4.74
C ALA A 157 17.14 20.17 4.97
N ALA A 158 16.71 20.86 3.91
CA ALA A 158 16.19 22.23 4.01
C ALA A 158 15.00 22.33 4.97
N LEU A 159 14.05 21.39 4.90
CA LEU A 159 12.93 21.30 5.83
C LEU A 159 13.38 21.10 7.28
N GLN A 160 14.40 20.28 7.53
CA GLN A 160 14.93 20.05 8.87
C GLN A 160 15.57 21.32 9.43
N ASP A 161 16.30 22.07 8.62
CA ASP A 161 16.94 23.32 9.03
C ASP A 161 15.91 24.42 9.30
N ILE A 162 14.89 24.55 8.45
CA ILE A 162 13.75 25.46 8.69
C ILE A 162 13.04 25.07 9.99
N ARG A 163 12.77 23.77 10.22
CA ARG A 163 12.14 23.29 11.47
C ARG A 163 12.99 23.62 12.69
N ARG A 164 14.32 23.48 12.62
CA ARG A 164 15.24 23.82 13.71
C ARG A 164 15.21 25.33 13.98
N ALA A 165 15.29 26.17 12.94
CA ALA A 165 15.22 27.62 13.06
C ALA A 165 13.89 28.11 13.66
N GLN A 166 12.77 27.52 13.26
CA GLN A 166 11.44 27.85 13.80
C GLN A 166 11.26 27.39 15.25
N ARG A 167 11.84 26.25 15.64
CA ARG A 167 11.86 25.81 17.05
C ARG A 167 12.68 26.76 17.93
N LEU A 168 13.81 27.27 17.44
CA LEU A 168 14.60 28.29 18.14
C LEU A 168 13.84 29.61 18.31
N ARG A 169 12.90 29.92 17.39
CA ARG A 169 11.96 31.05 17.50
C ARG A 169 10.73 30.76 18.39
N GLY A 170 10.69 29.61 19.06
CA GLY A 170 9.63 29.24 20.01
C GLY A 170 8.38 28.57 19.40
N HIS A 171 8.37 28.28 18.10
CA HIS A 171 7.21 27.64 17.47
C HIS A 171 7.10 26.15 17.87
N ARG A 172 5.90 25.76 18.33
CA ARG A 172 5.53 24.38 18.65
C ARG A 172 4.59 23.84 17.57
N PHE A 173 5.10 22.96 16.71
CA PHE A 173 4.31 22.31 15.66
C PHE A 173 3.30 21.31 16.27
N ARG A 174 2.01 21.65 16.27
CA ARG A 174 0.92 20.80 16.80
C ARG A 174 -0.24 20.60 15.83
N GLY A 175 -0.29 21.33 14.70
CA GLY A 175 -1.37 21.15 13.72
C GLY A 175 -1.08 21.66 12.32
N VAL A 176 -2.09 21.54 11.45
CA VAL A 176 -2.03 21.90 10.02
C VAL A 176 -1.79 23.40 9.80
N ARG A 177 -2.21 24.25 10.74
CA ARG A 177 -1.94 25.70 10.72
C ARG A 177 -0.46 26.04 10.91
N ASP A 178 0.33 25.15 11.49
CA ASP A 178 1.78 25.35 11.68
C ASP A 178 2.61 24.94 10.44
N LEU A 179 1.93 24.54 9.36
CA LEU A 179 2.56 24.16 8.11
C LEU A 179 2.98 25.39 7.28
N MET A 180 2.25 26.50 7.40
CA MET A 180 2.48 27.72 6.62
C MET A 180 3.88 28.34 6.87
N PRO A 181 4.39 28.42 8.13
CA PRO A 181 5.76 28.88 8.41
C PRO A 181 6.86 27.95 7.90
N LEU A 182 6.54 26.71 7.51
CA LEU A 182 7.48 25.76 6.91
C LEU A 182 7.44 25.82 5.38
N LEU A 183 6.25 25.90 4.79
CA LEU A 183 6.05 25.87 3.35
C LEU A 183 6.55 27.14 2.65
N VAL A 184 6.25 28.32 3.19
CA VAL A 184 6.65 29.60 2.58
C VAL A 184 8.17 29.69 2.35
N PRO A 185 9.02 29.48 3.36
CA PRO A 185 10.47 29.52 3.15
C PRO A 185 11.00 28.35 2.31
N LEU A 186 10.38 27.16 2.37
CA LEU A 186 10.78 26.04 1.53
C LEU A 186 10.54 26.33 0.04
N LEU A 187 9.37 26.88 -0.29
CA LEU A 187 9.03 27.26 -1.67
C LEU A 187 9.92 28.39 -2.17
N GLY A 188 10.24 29.38 -1.32
CA GLY A 188 11.21 30.43 -1.64
C GLY A 188 12.58 29.85 -2.01
N ASN A 189 13.14 28.99 -1.14
CA ASN A 189 14.43 28.34 -1.38
C ASN A 189 14.42 27.44 -2.63
N ALA A 190 13.28 26.81 -2.92
CA ALA A 190 13.12 25.98 -4.11
C ALA A 190 13.07 26.83 -5.39
N LEU A 191 12.36 27.97 -5.35
CA LEU A 191 12.27 28.91 -6.46
C LEU A 191 13.64 29.53 -6.78
N GLU A 192 14.37 29.96 -5.75
CA GLU A 192 15.71 30.54 -5.89
C GLU A 192 16.70 29.55 -6.51
N ARG A 193 16.65 28.27 -6.12
CA ARG A 193 17.42 27.20 -6.78
C ARG A 193 17.01 26.95 -8.21
N ALA A 194 15.72 26.97 -8.51
CA ALA A 194 15.24 26.75 -9.87
C ALA A 194 15.71 27.87 -10.81
N ILE A 195 15.71 29.12 -10.33
CA ILE A 195 16.25 30.28 -11.06
C ILE A 195 17.76 30.12 -11.26
N GLY A 196 18.52 29.80 -10.21
CA GLY A 196 19.97 29.62 -10.33
C GLY A 196 20.39 28.46 -11.25
N LEU A 197 19.56 27.43 -11.40
CA LEU A 197 19.78 26.35 -12.37
C LEU A 197 19.38 26.72 -13.80
N ALA A 198 18.51 27.73 -13.98
CA ALA A 198 18.13 28.23 -15.30
C ALA A 198 19.11 29.29 -15.83
N GLU A 199 19.81 29.98 -14.94
CA GLU A 199 20.88 30.94 -15.28
C GLU A 199 22.23 30.27 -15.60
N ALA A 200 22.42 29.02 -15.19
CA ALA A 200 23.63 28.22 -15.41
C ALA A 200 23.56 27.42 -16.72
#